data_AF-A0A520ZZN0-F1
#
_entry.id   AF-A0A520ZZN0-F1
#
_cell.length_a   1.000
_cell.length_b   1.000
_cell.length_c   1.000
_cell.angle_alpha   90.00
_cell.angle_beta   90.00
_cell.angle_gamma   90.00
#
_symmetry.space_group_name_H-M   'P 1'
#
loop_
_entity.id
_entity.type
_entity.pdbx_description
1 polymer ?
#
loop_
_entity_poly.entity_id
_entity_poly.type
_entity_poly.pdbx_seq_one_letter_code
_entity_poly.pdbx_strand_id
1 'polypeptide(L)'
;MADILFISPYLELAEIALKVIGDKADVDIKVTRMDEAVELARDAERQGYQIIVSRGLTASKIRNSGIDLPVIDIRIGGTDILRAYYDAKKLGERVGIVDVEEVILGLSSLEKLIDDKLVKYRCENDLDDIAKGIEYLKEHGVDVVIGKIAMAREARAQGMEAVIITSAYETVWMTINEARRVNEVRKQE
;
A
#
# COMPACT_ATOMS: atom_id res chain seq x y z
N MET A 1 4.25 25.00 10.89
CA MET A 1 4.90 23.70 10.64
C MET A 1 3.80 22.67 10.70
N ALA A 2 3.74 21.73 9.75
CA ALA A 2 2.76 20.68 9.79
C ALA A 2 3.05 19.75 10.99
N ASP A 3 2.00 19.17 11.58
CA ASP A 3 2.16 18.17 12.64
C ASP A 3 2.32 16.76 12.07
N ILE A 4 1.88 16.55 10.83
CA ILE A 4 1.85 15.23 10.18
C ILE A 4 2.85 15.24 9.03
N LEU A 5 3.73 14.24 8.99
CA LEU A 5 4.58 13.98 7.82
C LEU A 5 4.05 12.76 7.06
N PHE A 6 3.64 12.98 5.82
CA PHE A 6 3.27 11.93 4.88
C PHE A 6 4.48 11.54 4.03
N ILE A 7 4.98 10.32 4.21
CA ILE A 7 6.09 9.75 3.47
C ILE A 7 5.55 8.78 2.41
N SER A 8 5.53 9.23 1.17
CA SER A 8 5.07 8.45 0.02
C SER A 8 6.20 7.63 -0.60
N PRO A 9 6.08 6.29 -0.73
CA PRO A 9 7.09 5.47 -1.40
C PRO A 9 7.20 5.65 -2.92
N TYR A 10 6.28 6.38 -3.55
CA TYR A 10 6.26 6.67 -4.98
C TYR A 10 5.42 7.92 -5.27
N LEU A 11 5.58 8.50 -6.47
CA LEU A 11 5.06 9.82 -6.81
C LEU A 11 3.53 9.85 -6.87
N GLU A 12 2.90 8.86 -7.49
CA GLU A 12 1.46 8.81 -7.72
C GLU A 12 0.65 8.85 -6.41
N LEU A 13 1.15 8.21 -5.34
CA LEU A 13 0.52 8.29 -4.02
C LEU A 13 0.68 9.67 -3.37
N ALA A 14 1.80 10.36 -3.62
CA ALA A 14 1.99 11.73 -3.15
C ALA A 14 1.03 12.70 -3.85
N GLU A 15 0.79 12.51 -5.14
CA GLU A 15 -0.20 13.29 -5.90
C GLU A 15 -1.62 13.09 -5.37
N ILE A 16 -1.98 11.86 -4.99
CA ILE A 16 -3.28 11.60 -4.35
C ILE A 16 -3.34 12.30 -2.99
N ALA A 17 -2.28 12.21 -2.18
CA ALA A 17 -2.21 12.90 -0.89
C ALA A 17 -2.36 14.42 -1.04
N LEU A 18 -1.68 15.03 -2.03
CA LEU A 18 -1.81 16.46 -2.36
C LEU A 18 -3.27 16.83 -2.67
N LYS A 19 -3.96 16.03 -3.49
CA LYS A 19 -5.39 16.24 -3.80
C LYS A 19 -6.27 16.12 -2.55
N VAL A 20 -5.97 15.18 -1.66
CA VAL A 20 -6.72 14.96 -0.41
C VAL A 20 -6.55 16.11 0.59
N ILE A 21 -5.33 16.64 0.73
CA ILE A 21 -5.07 17.72 1.70
C ILE A 21 -5.58 19.08 1.19
N GLY A 22 -5.59 19.30 -0.12
CA GLY A 22 -5.94 20.60 -0.70
C GLY A 22 -5.01 21.69 -0.20
N ASP A 23 -5.57 22.80 0.26
CA ASP A 23 -4.81 23.95 0.77
C ASP A 23 -4.44 23.85 2.27
N LYS A 24 -4.72 22.72 2.92
CA LYS A 24 -4.44 22.54 4.35
C LYS A 24 -2.94 22.33 4.57
N ALA A 25 -2.34 23.18 5.41
CA ALA A 25 -0.92 23.14 5.75
C ALA A 25 -0.62 22.25 6.99
N ASP A 26 -1.51 21.31 7.32
CA ASP A 26 -1.38 20.44 8.49
C ASP A 26 -0.64 19.12 8.20
N VAL A 27 -0.35 18.86 6.92
CA VAL A 27 0.38 17.69 6.43
C VAL A 27 1.48 18.14 5.48
N ASP A 28 2.74 17.79 5.79
CA ASP A 28 3.84 17.88 4.84
C ASP A 28 3.98 16.56 4.08
N ILE A 29 4.24 16.62 2.77
CA ILE A 29 4.36 15.43 1.91
C ILE A 29 5.78 15.32 1.36
N LYS A 30 6.40 14.14 1.51
CA LYS A 30 7.72 13.82 0.96
C LYS A 30 7.69 12.49 0.23
N VAL A 31 8.47 12.36 -0.84
CA VAL A 31 8.61 11.12 -1.61
C VAL A 31 9.95 10.47 -1.28
N THR A 32 9.91 9.36 -0.54
CA THR A 32 11.08 8.52 -0.24
C THR A 32 10.62 7.15 0.27
N ARG A 33 11.52 6.18 0.36
CA ARG A 33 11.23 4.78 0.71
C ARG A 33 12.39 4.12 1.42
N MET A 34 12.11 3.00 2.08
CA MET A 34 13.12 2.12 2.67
C MET A 34 14.00 2.85 3.70
N ASP A 35 15.34 2.73 3.62
CA ASP A 35 16.25 3.29 4.61
C ASP A 35 16.21 4.82 4.66
N GLU A 36 16.10 5.49 3.51
CA GLU A 36 15.96 6.94 3.45
C GLU A 36 14.68 7.44 4.14
N ALA A 37 13.61 6.66 4.09
CA ALA A 37 12.37 6.97 4.79
C ALA A 37 12.51 6.86 6.32
N VAL A 38 13.35 5.94 6.81
CA VAL A 38 13.66 5.82 8.23
C VAL A 38 14.44 7.04 8.72
N GLU A 39 15.48 7.44 7.99
CA GLU A 39 16.26 8.64 8.33
C GLU A 39 15.39 9.90 8.31
N LEU A 40 14.54 10.06 7.28
CA LEU A 40 13.60 11.17 7.22
C LEU A 40 12.61 11.17 8.40
N ALA A 41 12.10 10.01 8.82
CA ALA A 41 11.19 9.92 9.96
C ALA A 41 11.90 10.32 11.27
N ARG A 42 13.15 9.88 11.48
CA ARG A 42 13.96 10.28 12.65
C ARG A 42 14.24 11.77 12.66
N ASP A 43 14.48 12.37 11.50
CA ASP A 43 14.64 13.82 11.36
C ASP A 43 13.34 14.55 11.72
N ALA A 44 12.20 14.02 11.28
CA ALA A 44 10.89 14.58 11.57
C ALA A 44 10.57 14.59 13.08
N GLU A 45 10.92 13.52 13.79
CA GLU A 45 10.81 13.47 15.26
C GLU A 45 11.61 14.60 15.93
N ARG A 46 12.87 14.80 15.52
CA ARG A 46 13.70 15.90 16.05
C ARG A 46 13.18 17.28 15.66
N GLN A 47 12.45 17.39 14.55
CA GLN A 47 11.80 18.62 14.10
C GLN A 47 10.46 18.87 14.80
N GLY A 48 9.96 17.95 15.64
CA GLY A 48 8.73 18.13 16.40
C GLY A 48 7.45 17.75 15.65
N TYR A 49 7.55 16.96 14.57
CA TYR A 49 6.37 16.32 13.99
C TYR A 49 5.74 15.39 15.02
N GLN A 50 4.43 15.19 14.90
CA GLN A 50 3.63 14.41 15.84
C GLN A 50 3.23 13.05 15.28
N ILE A 51 3.13 12.90 13.96
CA ILE A 51 2.67 11.66 13.30
C ILE A 51 3.40 11.44 11.98
N ILE A 52 3.70 10.17 11.69
CA ILE A 52 4.11 9.72 10.37
C ILE A 52 2.97 8.96 9.69
N VAL A 53 2.70 9.28 8.43
CA VAL A 53 1.83 8.49 7.55
C VAL A 53 2.70 7.92 6.43
N SER A 54 2.63 6.62 6.18
CA SER A 54 3.32 6.00 5.04
C SER A 54 2.57 4.76 4.56
N ARG A 55 3.18 3.94 3.69
CA ARG A 55 2.53 2.78 3.09
C ARG A 55 3.37 1.52 3.11
N GLY A 56 2.76 0.41 3.52
CA GLY A 56 3.25 -0.95 3.36
C GLY A 56 4.62 -1.17 3.99
N LEU A 57 5.55 -1.77 3.24
CA LEU A 57 6.90 -2.09 3.74
C LEU A 57 7.65 -0.85 4.25
N THR A 58 7.43 0.33 3.64
CA THR A 58 8.05 1.58 4.12
C THR A 58 7.50 1.96 5.50
N ALA A 59 6.19 1.92 5.70
CA ALA A 59 5.56 2.18 7.00
C ALA A 59 6.02 1.17 8.07
N SER A 60 6.07 -0.11 7.71
CA SER A 60 6.57 -1.18 8.59
C SER A 60 8.03 -0.94 9.01
N LYS A 61 8.89 -0.58 8.05
CA LYS A 61 10.31 -0.32 8.32
C LYS A 61 10.50 0.90 9.23
N ILE A 62 9.75 1.98 9.02
CA ILE A 62 9.77 3.15 9.92
C ILE A 62 9.33 2.76 11.32
N ARG A 63 8.19 2.06 11.46
CA ARG A 63 7.67 1.61 12.76
C ARG A 63 8.68 0.76 13.53
N ASN A 64 9.37 -0.15 12.83
CA ASN A 64 10.35 -1.05 13.45
C ASN A 64 11.72 -0.40 13.69
N SER A 65 11.91 0.87 13.31
CA SER A 65 13.19 1.57 13.44
C SER A 65 13.48 2.11 14.85
N GLY A 66 12.51 2.01 15.77
CA GLY A 66 12.60 2.50 17.15
C GLY A 66 12.25 3.98 17.33
N ILE A 67 11.53 4.58 16.38
CA ILE A 67 10.99 5.95 16.49
C ILE A 67 9.81 6.00 17.49
N ASP A 68 9.67 7.08 18.25
CA ASP A 68 8.60 7.26 19.23
C ASP A 68 7.30 7.79 18.59
N LEU A 69 7.40 8.39 17.39
CA LEU A 69 6.24 8.89 16.67
C LEU A 69 5.30 7.74 16.23
N PRO A 70 3.98 7.91 16.37
CA PRO A 70 3.01 6.97 15.81
C PRO A 70 3.12 6.94 14.28
N VAL A 71 3.16 5.71 13.74
CA VAL A 71 3.23 5.45 12.29
C VAL A 71 1.92 4.83 11.80
N ILE A 72 1.14 5.61 11.07
CA ILE A 72 -0.12 5.17 10.47
C ILE A 72 0.15 4.66 9.05
N ASP A 73 -0.26 3.42 8.80
CA ASP A 73 -0.05 2.73 7.53
C ASP A 73 -1.27 2.85 6.62
N ILE A 74 -1.05 3.28 5.37
CA ILE A 74 -2.06 3.30 4.30
C ILE A 74 -2.26 1.86 3.82
N ARG A 75 -3.13 1.14 4.52
CA ARG A 75 -3.47 -0.25 4.20
C ARG A 75 -4.19 -0.35 2.86
N ILE A 76 -4.04 -1.50 2.21
CA ILE A 76 -4.77 -1.81 0.98
C ILE A 76 -6.26 -1.95 1.31
N GLY A 77 -7.08 -1.09 0.71
CA GLY A 77 -8.53 -1.11 0.87
C GLY A 77 -9.24 -1.95 -0.19
N GLY A 78 -10.52 -2.26 0.02
CA GLY A 78 -11.34 -3.00 -0.96
C GLY A 78 -11.43 -2.28 -2.32
N THR A 79 -11.52 -0.95 -2.32
CA THR A 79 -11.50 -0.13 -3.55
C THR A 79 -10.18 -0.23 -4.31
N ASP A 80 -9.06 -0.35 -3.61
CA ASP A 80 -7.73 -0.52 -4.23
C ASP A 80 -7.70 -1.84 -5.02
N ILE A 81 -8.18 -2.92 -4.40
CA ILE A 81 -8.21 -4.26 -5.02
C ILE A 81 -9.23 -4.30 -6.17
N LEU A 82 -10.42 -3.73 -5.99
CA LEU A 82 -11.45 -3.70 -7.02
C LEU A 82 -10.97 -2.97 -8.28
N ARG A 83 -10.28 -1.83 -8.11
CA ARG A 83 -9.68 -1.10 -9.24
C ARG A 83 -8.60 -1.92 -9.93
N ALA A 84 -7.70 -2.55 -9.17
CA ALA A 84 -6.66 -3.42 -9.73
C ALA A 84 -7.27 -4.61 -10.48
N TYR A 85 -8.38 -5.18 -9.98
CA TYR A 85 -9.13 -6.24 -10.65
C TYR A 85 -9.71 -5.76 -11.98
N TYR A 86 -10.39 -4.61 -12.02
CA TYR A 86 -10.91 -4.05 -13.27
C TYR A 86 -9.81 -3.75 -14.29
N ASP A 87 -8.64 -3.28 -13.85
CA ASP A 87 -7.51 -3.06 -14.74
C ASP A 87 -6.90 -4.38 -15.24
N ALA A 88 -6.85 -5.42 -14.39
CA ALA A 88 -6.39 -6.74 -14.78
C ALA A 88 -7.31 -7.40 -15.82
N LYS A 89 -8.64 -7.26 -15.65
CA LYS A 89 -9.64 -7.78 -16.61
C LYS A 89 -9.57 -7.15 -18.00
N LYS A 90 -8.89 -6.00 -18.16
CA LYS A 90 -8.62 -5.41 -19.48
C LYS A 90 -7.46 -6.10 -20.21
N LEU A 91 -6.62 -6.83 -19.48
CA LEU A 91 -5.41 -7.47 -20.00
C LEU A 91 -5.59 -8.99 -20.18
N GLY A 92 -6.50 -9.62 -19.44
CA GLY A 92 -6.78 -11.05 -19.55
C GLY A 92 -8.02 -11.47 -18.76
N GLU A 93 -8.48 -12.70 -19.00
CA GLU A 93 -9.73 -13.18 -18.43
C GLU A 93 -9.53 -13.77 -17.03
N ARG A 94 -8.49 -14.58 -16.84
CA ARG A 94 -8.24 -15.28 -15.58
C ARG A 94 -7.24 -14.51 -14.72
N VAL A 95 -7.75 -13.93 -13.64
CA VAL A 95 -6.98 -13.07 -12.74
C VAL A 95 -6.46 -13.87 -11.55
N GLY A 96 -5.18 -13.68 -11.22
CA GLY A 96 -4.55 -14.21 -10.03
C GLY A 96 -4.05 -13.10 -9.12
N ILE A 97 -3.87 -13.40 -7.84
CA ILE A 97 -3.29 -12.47 -6.87
C ILE A 97 -2.32 -13.20 -5.95
N VAL A 98 -1.15 -12.59 -5.77
CA VAL A 98 -0.14 -13.01 -4.80
C VAL A 98 0.08 -11.87 -3.80
N ASP A 99 -0.26 -12.11 -2.54
CA ASP A 99 -0.07 -11.13 -1.47
C ASP A 99 -0.12 -11.80 -0.09
N VAL A 100 0.04 -11.01 0.97
CA VAL A 100 -0.06 -11.47 2.36
C VAL A 100 -1.48 -11.85 2.77
N GLU A 101 -1.59 -12.64 3.84
CA GLU A 101 -2.85 -13.11 4.42
C GLU A 101 -3.88 -11.97 4.59
N GLU A 102 -3.47 -10.81 5.10
CA GLU A 102 -4.38 -9.70 5.36
C GLU A 102 -5.08 -9.19 4.09
N VAL A 103 -4.40 -9.23 2.95
CA VAL A 103 -4.98 -8.86 1.65
C VAL A 103 -5.85 -9.99 1.11
N ILE A 104 -5.37 -11.24 1.19
CA ILE A 104 -6.06 -12.42 0.68
C ILE A 104 -7.41 -12.65 1.39
N LEU A 105 -7.48 -12.44 2.72
CA LEU A 105 -8.72 -12.57 3.50
C LEU A 105 -9.83 -11.65 3.02
N GLY A 106 -9.47 -10.41 2.63
CA GLY A 106 -10.42 -9.41 2.14
C GLY A 106 -11.09 -9.76 0.81
N LEU A 107 -10.52 -10.69 0.04
CA LEU A 107 -11.01 -11.05 -1.30
C LEU A 107 -12.32 -11.82 -1.29
N SER A 108 -12.60 -12.58 -0.22
CA SER A 108 -13.78 -13.45 -0.15
C SER A 108 -15.11 -12.69 -0.32
N SER A 109 -15.18 -11.46 0.18
CA SER A 109 -16.35 -10.59 0.01
C SER A 109 -16.35 -9.92 -1.35
N LEU A 110 -15.17 -9.56 -1.87
CA LEU A 110 -15.02 -8.93 -3.18
C LEU A 110 -15.45 -9.85 -4.32
N GLU A 111 -15.01 -11.12 -4.29
CA GLU A 111 -15.36 -12.14 -5.30
C GLU A 111 -16.87 -12.34 -5.45
N LYS A 112 -17.62 -12.27 -4.35
CA LYS A 112 -19.09 -12.35 -4.39
C LYS A 112 -19.72 -11.13 -5.07
N LEU A 113 -19.10 -9.96 -4.96
CA LEU A 113 -19.62 -8.72 -5.54
C LEU A 113 -19.33 -8.63 -7.04
N ILE A 114 -18.18 -9.14 -7.48
CA ILE A 114 -17.77 -9.12 -8.88
C ILE A 114 -18.24 -10.34 -9.67
N ASP A 115 -18.85 -11.34 -9.00
CA ASP A 115 -19.25 -12.63 -9.58
C ASP A 115 -18.12 -13.33 -10.34
N ASP A 116 -16.91 -13.30 -9.77
CA ASP A 116 -15.70 -13.89 -10.32
C ASP A 116 -14.81 -14.42 -9.19
N LYS A 117 -13.93 -15.37 -9.51
CA LYS A 117 -12.99 -15.97 -8.56
C LYS A 117 -11.56 -15.74 -9.00
N LEU A 118 -10.77 -15.15 -8.10
CA LEU A 118 -9.36 -14.96 -8.31
C LEU A 118 -8.62 -16.23 -7.89
N VAL A 119 -7.58 -16.61 -8.63
CA VAL A 119 -6.61 -17.60 -8.14
C VAL A 119 -5.72 -16.91 -7.12
N LYS A 120 -5.61 -17.47 -5.92
CA LYS A 120 -4.94 -16.80 -4.79
C LYS A 120 -3.72 -17.59 -4.37
N TYR A 121 -2.62 -16.87 -4.17
CA TYR A 121 -1.45 -17.41 -3.46
C TYR A 121 -1.13 -16.48 -2.29
N ARG A 122 -1.01 -17.07 -1.10
CA ARG A 122 -0.57 -16.35 0.09
C ARG A 122 0.94 -16.43 0.20
N CYS A 123 1.61 -15.28 0.30
CA CYS A 123 3.05 -15.22 0.52
C CYS A 123 3.45 -14.44 1.78
N GLU A 124 4.67 -14.65 2.27
CA GLU A 124 5.23 -13.95 3.44
C GLU A 124 6.04 -12.68 3.08
N ASN A 125 5.84 -12.10 1.88
CA ASN A 125 6.64 -11.02 1.28
C ASN A 125 8.15 -11.33 1.15
N ASP A 126 8.53 -12.60 1.18
CA ASP A 126 9.87 -13.06 0.82
C ASP A 126 10.01 -13.24 -0.70
N LEU A 127 11.17 -12.94 -1.28
CA LEU A 127 11.34 -13.00 -2.74
C LEU A 127 11.20 -14.43 -3.29
N ASP A 128 11.71 -15.43 -2.59
CA ASP A 128 11.62 -16.82 -3.05
C ASP A 128 10.16 -17.32 -2.96
N ASP A 129 9.42 -16.89 -1.95
CA ASP A 129 8.00 -17.22 -1.80
C ASP A 129 7.11 -16.46 -2.80
N ILE A 130 7.43 -15.20 -3.11
CA ILE A 130 6.77 -14.47 -4.20
C ILE A 130 7.00 -15.20 -5.53
N ALA A 131 8.23 -15.62 -5.83
CA ALA A 131 8.55 -16.34 -7.06
C ALA A 131 7.77 -17.66 -7.20
N LYS A 132 7.67 -18.44 -6.12
CA LYS A 132 6.81 -19.65 -6.05
C LYS A 132 5.34 -19.33 -6.27
N GLY A 133 4.87 -18.22 -5.69
CA GLY A 133 3.51 -17.76 -5.89
C GLY A 133 3.20 -17.42 -7.34
N ILE A 134 4.12 -16.75 -8.04
CA ILE A 134 3.97 -16.48 -9.48
C ILE A 134 3.95 -17.77 -10.29
N GLU A 135 4.85 -18.71 -10.02
CA GLU A 135 4.88 -20.01 -10.68
C GLU A 135 3.56 -20.77 -10.48
N TYR A 136 3.07 -20.82 -9.23
CA TYR A 136 1.77 -21.38 -8.90
C TYR A 136 0.64 -20.75 -9.73
N LEU A 137 0.56 -19.42 -9.80
CA LEU A 137 -0.48 -18.73 -10.58
C LEU A 137 -0.39 -19.09 -12.08
N LYS A 138 0.83 -19.17 -12.62
CA LYS A 138 1.09 -19.56 -14.01
C LYS A 138 0.63 -20.98 -14.32
N GLU A 139 0.98 -21.95 -13.47
CA GLU A 139 0.54 -23.34 -13.58
C GLU A 139 -0.98 -23.47 -13.49
N HIS A 140 -1.62 -22.57 -12.75
CA HIS A 140 -3.08 -22.49 -12.64
C HIS A 140 -3.71 -21.64 -13.75
N GLY A 141 -3.01 -21.36 -14.84
CA GLY A 141 -3.56 -20.71 -16.04
C GLY A 141 -4.04 -19.28 -15.82
N VAL A 142 -3.42 -18.56 -14.89
CA VAL A 142 -3.65 -17.12 -14.71
C VAL A 142 -3.07 -16.34 -15.90
N ASP A 143 -3.87 -15.45 -16.47
CA ASP A 143 -3.45 -14.54 -17.53
C ASP A 143 -2.74 -13.32 -16.97
N VAL A 144 -3.26 -12.77 -15.86
CA VAL A 144 -2.82 -11.49 -15.27
C VAL A 144 -2.69 -11.60 -13.75
N VAL A 145 -1.54 -11.21 -13.23
CA VAL A 145 -1.25 -11.19 -11.80
C VAL A 145 -1.52 -9.82 -11.18
N ILE A 146 -2.23 -9.77 -10.07
CA ILE A 146 -2.36 -8.59 -9.21
C ILE A 146 -1.39 -8.74 -8.04
N GLY A 147 -0.70 -7.66 -7.68
CA GLY A 147 0.12 -7.63 -6.47
C GLY A 147 0.77 -6.27 -6.21
N LYS A 148 1.59 -6.19 -5.16
CA LYS A 148 2.41 -4.99 -4.91
C LYS A 148 3.56 -4.91 -5.90
N ILE A 149 4.36 -3.85 -5.80
CA ILE A 149 5.47 -3.57 -6.74
C ILE A 149 6.42 -4.76 -6.90
N ALA A 150 6.80 -5.43 -5.81
CA ALA A 150 7.71 -6.59 -5.87
C ALA A 150 7.08 -7.77 -6.63
N MET A 151 5.84 -8.11 -6.31
CA MET A 151 5.08 -9.20 -6.93
C MET A 151 4.84 -8.95 -8.43
N ALA A 152 4.45 -7.74 -8.81
CA ALA A 152 4.24 -7.40 -10.21
C ALA A 152 5.55 -7.37 -11.02
N ARG A 153 6.68 -7.03 -10.37
CA ARG A 153 8.01 -7.12 -11.00
C ARG A 153 8.40 -8.58 -11.23
N GLU A 154 8.19 -9.44 -10.24
CA GLU A 154 8.48 -10.87 -10.34
C GLU A 154 7.60 -11.54 -11.41
N ALA A 155 6.30 -11.25 -11.42
CA ALA A 155 5.38 -11.73 -12.45
C ALA A 155 5.87 -11.41 -13.87
N ARG A 156 6.27 -10.15 -14.12
CA ARG A 156 6.80 -9.72 -15.41
C ARG A 156 8.15 -10.35 -15.74
N ALA A 157 9.02 -10.55 -14.75
CA ALA A 157 10.29 -11.25 -14.95
C ALA A 157 10.09 -12.71 -15.38
N GLN A 158 9.00 -13.36 -14.93
CA GLN A 158 8.59 -14.70 -15.35
C GLN A 158 7.70 -14.75 -16.60
N GLY A 159 7.54 -13.61 -17.29
CA GLY A 159 6.81 -13.49 -18.55
C GLY A 159 5.29 -13.42 -18.43
N MET A 160 4.77 -13.02 -17.26
CA MET A 160 3.33 -12.80 -17.05
C MET A 160 2.95 -11.32 -17.11
N GLU A 161 1.71 -11.04 -17.52
CA GLU A 161 1.11 -9.72 -17.35
C GLU A 161 0.82 -9.44 -15.87
N ALA A 162 0.95 -8.18 -15.46
CA ALA A 162 0.72 -7.82 -14.07
C ALA A 162 0.20 -6.40 -13.86
N VAL A 163 -0.68 -6.26 -12.87
CA VAL A 163 -1.23 -4.99 -12.38
C VAL A 163 -0.77 -4.74 -10.96
N ILE A 164 -0.26 -3.52 -10.71
CA ILE A 164 0.17 -3.09 -9.39
C ILE A 164 -1.02 -2.55 -8.61
N ILE A 165 -1.21 -3.03 -7.38
CA ILE A 165 -2.19 -2.46 -6.46
C ILE A 165 -1.72 -1.06 -6.04
N THR A 166 -2.47 -0.03 -6.42
CA THR A 166 -2.24 1.38 -6.04
C THR A 166 -3.29 1.83 -5.03
N SER A 167 -3.06 2.96 -4.33
CA SER A 167 -4.05 3.47 -3.38
C SER A 167 -5.14 4.21 -4.12
N ALA A 168 -6.38 4.01 -3.72
CA ALA A 168 -7.49 4.87 -4.09
C ALA A 168 -7.46 6.18 -3.28
N TYR A 169 -8.14 7.20 -3.81
CA TYR A 169 -8.26 8.50 -3.17
C TYR A 169 -8.92 8.37 -1.80
N GLU A 170 -9.98 7.56 -1.71
CA GLU A 170 -10.75 7.30 -0.49
C GLU A 170 -9.87 6.67 0.59
N THR A 171 -9.02 5.71 0.22
CA THR A 171 -8.07 5.07 1.13
C THR A 171 -7.12 6.11 1.75
N VAL A 172 -6.53 6.98 0.91
CA VAL A 172 -5.63 8.05 1.39
C VAL A 172 -6.37 9.07 2.24
N TRP A 173 -7.58 9.46 1.83
CA TRP A 173 -8.45 10.38 2.57
C TRP A 173 -8.79 9.87 3.96
N MET A 174 -9.17 8.59 4.07
CA MET A 174 -9.47 7.96 5.36
C MET A 174 -8.24 7.94 6.27
N THR A 175 -7.07 7.55 5.75
CA THR A 175 -5.84 7.48 6.54
C THR A 175 -5.35 8.86 7.00
N ILE A 176 -5.44 9.89 6.15
CA ILE A 176 -5.07 11.26 6.56
C ILE A 176 -6.01 11.78 7.64
N ASN A 177 -7.31 11.49 7.58
CA ASN A 177 -8.24 11.88 8.64
C ASN A 177 -8.07 11.05 9.91
N GLU A 178 -7.64 9.79 9.81
CA GLU A 178 -7.20 9.01 10.96
C GLU A 178 -5.99 9.66 11.64
N ALA A 179 -4.98 10.08 10.86
CA ALA A 179 -3.83 10.82 11.38
C ALA A 179 -4.25 12.09 12.11
N ARG A 180 -5.12 12.91 11.51
CA ARG A 180 -5.65 14.11 12.16
C ARG A 180 -6.32 13.80 13.50
N ARG A 181 -7.18 12.77 13.57
CA ARG A 181 -7.83 12.35 14.82
C ARG A 181 -6.85 11.88 15.89
N VAL A 182 -5.84 11.08 15.50
CA VAL A 182 -4.80 10.63 16.44
C VAL A 182 -4.01 11.84 16.97
N ASN A 183 -3.75 12.84 16.12
CA ASN A 183 -3.03 14.05 16.52
C ASN A 183 -3.85 14.87 17.52
N GLU A 184 -5.15 15.01 17.27
CA GLU A 184 -6.08 15.70 18.17
C GLU A 184 -6.11 15.07 19.57
N VAL A 185 -6.15 13.74 19.66
CA VAL A 185 -6.12 13.02 20.95
C VAL A 185 -4.79 13.23 21.67
N ARG A 186 -3.66 13.12 20.98
CA ARG A 186 -2.33 13.32 21.58
C ARG A 186 -2.10 14.73 22.14
N LYS A 187 -2.75 15.74 21.56
CA LYS A 187 -2.68 17.13 22.05
C LYS A 187 -3.48 17.37 23.33
N GLN A 188 -4.32 16.43 23.74
CA GLN A 188 -5.12 16.52 24.97
C GLN A 188 -4.47 15.80 26.15
N GLU A 189 -3.40 15.03 25.92
CA GLU A 189 -2.56 14.40 26.94
C GLU A 189 -1.43 15.33 27.40
#